data_AF-A0A177ATV9-F1
#
_entry.id   AF-A0A177ATV9-F1
#
_cell.length_a   1.000
_cell.length_b   1.000
_cell.length_c   1.000
_cell.angle_alpha   90.00
_cell.angle_beta   90.00
_cell.angle_gamma   90.00
#
_symmetry.space_group_name_H-M   'P 1'
#
loop_
_entity.id
_entity.type
_entity.pdbx_description
1 polymer ?
#
loop_
_entity_poly.entity_id
_entity_poly.type
_entity_poly.pdbx_seq_one_letter_code
_entity_poly.pdbx_strand_id
1 'polypeptide(L)'
;MIAAIVSQVNYLLYGRGRRSLGLFTPPYHSDLQPIELIWAITKGDVGRQYDININFKDVLYRLNNAFNDLSSDVIQGCIRKTDSLIKILYE
;
A
#
# COMPACT_ATOMS: atom_id res chain seq x y z
N MET A 1 13.59 -4.75 1.02
CA MET A 1 12.83 -3.62 0.41
C MET A 1 11.34 -3.70 0.74
N ILE A 2 10.63 -4.78 0.41
CA ILE A 2 9.23 -5.01 0.84
C ILE A 2 9.07 -4.92 2.37
N ALA A 3 9.97 -5.54 3.14
CA ALA A 3 9.97 -5.44 4.60
C ALA A 3 10.21 -4.00 5.12
N ALA A 4 10.95 -3.17 4.39
CA ALA A 4 11.20 -1.78 4.76
C ALA A 4 9.99 -0.89 4.48
N ILE A 5 9.27 -1.12 3.36
CA ILE A 5 8.03 -0.41 3.03
C ILE A 5 6.91 -0.83 3.98
N VAL A 6 6.75 -2.13 4.23
CA VAL A 6 5.84 -2.64 5.27
C VAL A 6 6.23 -2.08 6.63
N SER A 7 7.52 -2.01 6.96
CA SER A 7 7.98 -1.42 8.23
C SER A 7 7.76 0.09 8.29
N GLN A 8 7.86 0.84 7.20
CA GLN A 8 7.67 2.30 7.17
C GLN A 8 6.19 2.65 7.24
N VAL A 9 5.34 1.93 6.50
CA VAL A 9 3.87 2.01 6.58
C VAL A 9 3.41 1.60 7.98
N ASN A 10 3.97 0.54 8.55
CA ASN A 10 3.76 0.18 9.94
C ASN A 10 4.29 1.26 10.90
N TYR A 11 5.44 1.88 10.67
CA TYR A 11 5.96 2.93 11.56
C TYR A 11 5.06 4.18 11.57
N LEU A 12 4.53 4.56 10.40
CA LEU A 12 3.60 5.68 10.26
C LEU A 12 2.21 5.35 10.84
N LEU A 13 1.76 4.09 10.78
CA LEU A 13 0.49 3.65 11.37
C LEU A 13 0.61 3.35 12.89
N TYR A 14 1.77 2.88 13.37
CA TYR A 14 2.01 2.41 14.75
C TYR A 14 2.92 3.33 15.59
N GLY A 15 3.18 4.55 15.14
CA GLY A 15 4.02 5.57 15.79
C GLY A 15 3.54 6.08 17.17
N ARG A 16 2.53 5.47 17.78
CA ARG A 16 2.15 5.67 19.18
C ARG A 16 2.28 4.35 19.95
N GLY A 17 3.48 4.07 20.43
CA GLY A 17 3.73 3.21 21.59
C GLY A 17 3.50 1.70 21.40
N ARG A 18 4.58 0.99 21.04
CA ARG A 18 4.96 -0.39 21.47
C ARG A 18 3.84 -1.43 21.77
N ARG A 19 2.74 -1.43 21.01
CA ARG A 19 1.84 -2.57 20.86
C ARG A 19 1.37 -2.57 19.42
N SER A 20 1.75 -3.60 18.66
CA SER A 20 1.09 -3.92 17.40
C SER A 20 -0.32 -4.40 17.73
N LEU A 21 -1.24 -3.48 18.03
CA LEU A 21 -2.65 -3.77 17.98
C LEU A 21 -2.94 -4.08 16.51
N GLY A 22 -3.08 -5.36 16.17
CA GLY A 22 -3.70 -5.73 14.91
C GLY A 22 -5.08 -5.09 14.90
N LEU A 23 -5.26 -4.02 14.12
CA LEU A 23 -6.60 -3.48 13.89
C LEU A 23 -7.39 -4.58 13.19
N PHE A 24 -8.53 -4.94 13.77
CA PHE A 24 -9.43 -5.90 13.15
C PHE A 24 -9.87 -5.38 11.78
N THR A 25 -9.55 -6.11 10.73
CA THR A 25 -10.06 -5.87 9.39
C THR A 25 -11.17 -6.88 9.13
N PRO A 26 -12.44 -6.46 8.91
CA PRO A 26 -13.50 -7.39 8.59
C PRO A 26 -13.20 -8.15 7.29
N PRO A 27 -13.67 -9.40 7.15
CA PRO A 27 -13.47 -10.19 5.94
C PRO A 27 -14.06 -9.48 4.71
N TYR A 28 -13.40 -9.61 3.56
CA TYR A 28 -13.76 -8.98 2.27
C TYR A 28 -13.59 -7.46 2.18
N HIS A 29 -12.96 -6.82 3.16
CA HIS A 29 -12.67 -5.38 3.16
C HIS A 29 -11.18 -5.08 3.04
N SER A 30 -10.60 -5.38 1.87
CA SER A 30 -9.20 -5.05 1.57
C SER A 30 -8.95 -3.54 1.46
N ASP A 31 -9.98 -2.76 1.17
CA ASP A 31 -9.97 -1.29 1.13
C ASP A 31 -9.70 -0.63 2.49
N LEU A 32 -9.90 -1.37 3.58
CA LEU A 32 -9.58 -0.94 4.94
C LEU A 32 -8.10 -1.15 5.30
N GLN A 33 -7.28 -1.65 4.37
CA GLN A 33 -5.85 -1.81 4.54
C GLN A 33 -5.12 -0.86 3.59
N PRO A 34 -4.46 0.21 4.08
CA PRO A 34 -3.82 1.20 3.21
C PRO A 34 -2.77 0.59 2.28
N ILE A 35 -2.14 -0.51 2.70
CA ILE A 35 -1.16 -1.26 1.90
C ILE A 35 -1.78 -1.87 0.63
N GLU A 36 -3.05 -2.26 0.66
CA GLU A 36 -3.75 -2.80 -0.52
C GLU A 36 -4.01 -1.69 -1.55
N LEU A 37 -4.31 -0.46 -1.10
CA LEU A 37 -4.39 0.71 -2.00
C LEU A 37 -3.03 1.04 -2.62
N ILE A 38 -1.95 1.00 -1.83
CA ILE A 38 -0.59 1.19 -2.34
C ILE A 38 -0.29 0.11 -3.40
N TRP A 39 -0.61 -1.15 -3.12
CA TRP A 39 -0.44 -2.23 -4.10
C TRP A 39 -1.26 -2.02 -5.37
N ALA A 40 -2.50 -1.54 -5.26
CA ALA A 40 -3.33 -1.24 -6.42
C ALA A 40 -2.70 -0.15 -7.31
N ILE A 41 -2.13 0.89 -6.70
CA ILE A 41 -1.42 1.95 -7.42
C ILE A 41 -0.19 1.40 -8.14
N THR A 42 0.71 0.74 -7.40
CA THR A 42 1.97 0.22 -7.94
C THR A 42 1.74 -0.84 -9.02
N LYS A 43 0.80 -1.78 -8.80
CA LYS A 43 0.45 -2.79 -9.81
C LYS A 43 -0.21 -2.17 -11.03
N GLY A 44 -1.08 -1.17 -10.83
CA GLY A 44 -1.70 -0.44 -11.92
C GLY A 44 -0.65 0.25 -12.79
N ASP A 45 0.38 0.82 -12.18
CA ASP A 45 1.44 1.49 -12.91
C ASP A 45 2.33 0.54 -13.73
N VAL A 46 2.79 -0.55 -13.11
CA VAL A 46 3.56 -1.57 -13.82
C VAL A 46 2.71 -2.28 -14.88
N GLY A 47 1.43 -2.52 -14.60
CA GLY A 47 0.49 -3.20 -15.51
C GLY A 47 0.15 -2.39 -16.76
N ARG A 48 0.09 -1.05 -16.68
CA ARG A 48 -0.11 -0.18 -17.86
C ARG A 48 1.06 -0.21 -18.83
N GLN A 49 2.25 -0.57 -18.36
CA GLN A 49 3.46 -0.71 -19.18
C GLN A 49 3.60 -2.12 -19.79
N TYR A 50 2.53 -2.91 -19.80
CA TYR A 50 2.55 -4.28 -20.33
C TYR A 50 3.01 -4.32 -21.79
N ASP A 51 3.92 -5.26 -22.05
CA ASP A 51 4.44 -5.59 -23.38
C ASP A 51 4.41 -7.13 -23.52
N ILE A 52 4.40 -7.65 -24.73
CA ILE A 52 4.48 -9.10 -24.97
C ILE A 52 5.89 -9.66 -24.77
N ASN A 53 6.92 -8.82 -24.79
CA ASN A 53 8.33 -9.22 -24.73
C ASN A 53 8.97 -9.09 -23.34
N ILE A 54 8.22 -8.63 -22.33
CA ILE A 54 8.75 -8.44 -20.96
C ILE A 54 8.88 -9.76 -20.22
N ASN A 55 9.99 -9.90 -19.50
CA ASN A 55 10.25 -11.04 -18.63
C ASN A 55 10.03 -10.69 -17.14
N PHE A 56 10.06 -11.69 -16.27
CA PHE A 56 9.86 -11.50 -14.83
C PHE A 56 10.89 -10.56 -14.16
N LYS A 57 12.12 -10.47 -14.67
CA LYS A 57 13.14 -9.55 -14.14
C LYS A 57 12.77 -8.10 -14.46
N ASP A 58 12.24 -7.84 -15.64
CA ASP A 58 11.78 -6.51 -16.03
C ASP A 58 10.60 -6.06 -15.16
N VAL A 59 9.67 -6.99 -14.86
CA VAL A 59 8.55 -6.73 -13.94
C VAL A 59 9.05 -6.40 -12.53
N LEU A 60 10.03 -7.16 -12.02
CA LEU A 60 10.63 -6.88 -10.71
C LEU A 60 11.32 -5.51 -10.67
N TYR A 61 12.07 -5.18 -11.73
CA TYR A 61 12.73 -3.88 -11.86
C TYR A 61 11.72 -2.74 -11.84
N ARG A 62 10.65 -2.85 -12.64
CA ARG A 62 9.58 -1.84 -12.70
C ARG A 62 8.81 -1.71 -11.39
N LEU A 63 8.56 -2.82 -10.69
CA LEU A 63 7.95 -2.77 -9.36
C LEU A 63 8.83 -2.02 -8.36
N ASN A 64 10.14 -2.30 -8.33
CA ASN A 64 11.05 -1.58 -7.44
C ASN A 64 11.09 -0.08 -7.76
N ASN A 65 11.14 0.30 -9.04
CA ASN A 65 11.08 1.70 -9.45
C ASN A 65 9.78 2.35 -9.02
N ALA A 66 8.63 1.73 -9.32
CA ALA A 66 7.33 2.25 -8.96
C ALA A 66 7.18 2.43 -7.44
N PHE A 67 7.77 1.53 -6.63
CA PHE A 67 7.82 1.71 -5.17
C PHE A 67 8.74 2.85 -4.71
N ASN A 68 9.87 3.06 -5.40
CA ASN A 68 10.79 4.18 -5.09
C ASN A 68 10.20 5.53 -5.50
N ASP A 69 9.37 5.55 -6.54
CA ASP A 69 8.72 6.76 -7.07
C ASP A 69 7.43 7.13 -6.30
N LEU A 70 6.99 6.29 -5.35
CA LEU A 70 5.84 6.61 -4.49
C LEU A 70 6.16 7.81 -3.61
N SER A 71 5.45 8.91 -3.84
CA SER A 71 5.55 10.08 -2.98
C SER A 71 4.89 9.83 -1.60
N SER A 72 5.39 10.55 -0.59
CA SER A 72 4.79 10.56 0.75
C SER A 72 3.33 11.01 0.74
N ASP A 73 2.94 11.88 -0.19
CA ASP A 73 1.57 12.38 -0.31
C ASP A 73 0.62 11.28 -0.78
N VAL A 74 1.07 10.40 -1.68
CA VAL A 74 0.29 9.25 -2.12
C VAL A 74 0.06 8.28 -0.97
N ILE A 75 1.11 7.96 -0.20
CA ILE A 75 1.01 7.10 0.99
C ILE A 75 0.05 7.70 2.01
N GLN A 76 0.18 9.00 2.29
CA GLN A 76 -0.69 9.71 3.21
C GLN A 76 -2.15 9.74 2.72
N GLY A 77 -2.36 9.88 1.41
CA GLY A 77 -3.67 9.80 0.77
C GLY A 77 -4.33 8.43 0.96
N CYS A 78 -3.59 7.34 0.78
CA CYS A 78 -4.08 5.98 1.03
C CYS A 78 -4.54 5.81 2.48
N ILE A 79 -3.76 6.29 3.46
CA ILE A 79 -4.12 6.22 4.88
C ILE A 79 -5.41 7.00 5.14
N ARG A 80 -5.52 8.25 4.64
CA ARG A 80 -6.72 9.08 4.82
C ARG A 80 -7.96 8.46 4.18
N LYS A 81 -7.81 7.81 3.03
CA LYS A 81 -8.91 7.13 2.33
C LYS A 81 -9.44 5.98 3.18
N THR A 82 -8.55 5.13 3.69
CA THR A 82 -8.91 4.05 4.61
C THR A 82 -9.57 4.57 5.88
N ASP A 83 -9.02 5.61 6.53
CA ASP A 83 -9.63 6.21 7.72
C ASP A 83 -11.05 6.73 7.46
N SER A 84 -11.28 7.31 6.28
CA SER A 84 -12.60 7.80 5.88
C SER A 84 -13.60 6.66 5.67
N LEU A 85 -13.15 5.53 5.09
CA LEU A 85 -13.99 4.34 4.90
C LEU A 85 -14.35 3.69 6.24
N ILE A 86 -13.39 3.65 7.19
CA ILE A 86 -13.63 3.16 8.55
C ILE A 86 -14.73 4.00 9.21
N LYS A 87 -14.66 5.34 9.13
CA LYS A 87 -15.70 6.21 9.70
C LYS A 87 -17.08 5.89 9.12
N ILE A 88 -17.20 5.79 7.79
CA ILE A 88 -18.48 5.48 7.13
C ILE A 88 -19.05 4.12 7.55
N LEU A 89 -18.20 3.14 7.87
CA LEU A 89 -18.67 1.80 8.25
C LEU A 89 -19.11 1.69 9.71
N TYR A 90 -18.62 2.57 10.59
CA TYR A 90 -18.83 2.49 12.04
C TYR A 90 -19.56 3.71 12.65
N GLU A 91 -19.83 4.76 11.87
CA GLU A 91 -20.67 5.92 12.21
C GLU A 91 -21.92 5.96 11.32
#